data_AF-A0AB73T9S0-F1
#
_entry.id   AF-A0AB73T9S0-F1
#
_cell.length_a   1.000
_cell.length_b   1.000
_cell.length_c   1.000
_cell.angle_alpha   90.00
_cell.angle_beta   90.00
_cell.angle_gamma   90.00
#
_symmetry.space_group_name_H-M   'P 1'
#
loop_
_entity.id
_entity.type
_entity.pdbx_description
1 polymer ?
#
loop_
_entity_poly.entity_id
_entity_poly.type
_entity_poly.pdbx_seq_one_letter_code
_entity_poly.pdbx_strand_id
1 'polypeptide(L)' 'MTITQINCDIERANIARTILESLPDWFGNSEAIEEYIAVSKGQPFFCAFIAIQYNNSQAGLYIPA' A
#
# COMPACT_ATOMS: atom_id res chain seq x y z
N MET A 1 14.23 0.74 3.57
CA MET A 1 12.83 0.85 4.01
C MET A 1 12.57 2.29 4.34
N THR A 2 11.64 2.93 3.65
CA THR A 2 11.35 4.36 3.82
C THR A 2 9.95 4.49 4.38
N ILE A 3 9.81 5.13 5.53
CA ILE A 3 8.51 5.41 6.15
C ILE A 3 8.14 6.85 5.78
N THR A 4 7.01 7.02 5.12
CA THR A 4 6.47 8.35 4.80
C THR A 4 5.10 8.52 5.43
N GLN A 5 4.84 9.75 5.88
CA GLN A 5 3.52 10.14 6.37
C GLN A 5 2.66 10.56 5.17
N ILE A 6 1.42 10.08 5.13
CA ILE A 6 0.45 10.47 4.10
C ILE A 6 -0.48 11.52 4.69
N ASN A 7 -0.40 12.75 4.17
CA ASN A 7 -1.25 13.87 4.61
C ASN A 7 -2.52 14.05 3.76
N CYS A 8 -2.59 13.41 2.59
CA CYS A 8 -3.75 13.50 1.71
C CYS A 8 -4.82 12.48 2.14
N ASP A 9 -6.00 12.96 2.51
CA ASP A 9 -7.10 12.10 2.98
C ASP A 9 -7.56 11.10 1.90
N ILE A 10 -7.52 11.50 0.63
CA ILE A 10 -7.93 10.65 -0.51
C ILE A 10 -6.91 9.52 -0.71
N GLU A 11 -5.61 9.83 -0.71
CA GLU A 11 -4.57 8.81 -0.83
C GLU A 11 -4.60 7.84 0.35
N ARG A 12 -4.80 8.35 1.57
CA ARG A 12 -4.93 7.52 2.76
C ARG A 12 -6.08 6.51 2.64
N ALA A 13 -7.26 6.97 2.22
CA ALA A 13 -8.43 6.12 2.05
C ALA A 13 -8.18 5.03 0.99
N ASN A 14 -7.57 5.40 -0.13
CA ASN A 14 -7.23 4.44 -1.19
C ASN A 14 -6.22 3.38 -0.72
N ILE A 15 -5.15 3.79 -0.03
CA ILE A 15 -4.14 2.85 0.49
C ILE A 15 -4.77 1.92 1.53
N ALA A 16 -5.55 2.45 2.46
CA ALA A 16 -6.27 1.64 3.45
C ALA A 16 -7.18 0.62 2.77
N ARG A 17 -7.96 1.06 1.77
CA ARG A 17 -8.82 0.19 0.97
C ARG A 17 -8.03 -0.95 0.33
N THR A 18 -6.96 -0.64 -0.40
CA THR A 18 -6.14 -1.65 -1.08
C THR A 18 -5.54 -2.67 -0.11
N ILE A 19 -5.06 -2.23 1.07
CA ILE A 19 -4.49 -3.12 2.09
C ILE A 19 -5.58 -4.02 2.68
N LEU A 20 -6.74 -3.46 3.04
CA LEU A 20 -7.84 -4.20 3.66
C LEU A 20 -8.50 -5.17 2.68
N GLU A 21 -8.66 -4.78 1.41
CA GLU A 21 -9.13 -5.67 0.33
C GLU A 21 -8.15 -6.82 0.07
N SER A 22 -6.85 -6.61 0.31
CA SER A 22 -5.83 -7.65 0.22
C SER A 22 -5.78 -8.58 1.45
N LEU A 23 -6.57 -8.29 2.50
CA LEU A 23 -6.68 -9.06 3.74
C LEU A 23 -8.13 -9.56 3.96
N PRO A 24 -8.61 -10.47 3.09
CA PRO A 24 -10.00 -10.95 3.13
C PRO A 24 -10.35 -11.65 4.45
N ASP A 25 -9.38 -12.28 5.12
CA ASP A 25 -9.62 -12.97 6.39
C ASP A 25 -9.86 -12.04 7.59
N TRP A 26 -9.48 -10.76 7.50
CA TRP A 26 -9.63 -9.79 8.59
C TRP A 26 -10.76 -8.79 8.33
N PHE A 27 -10.95 -8.39 7.07
CA PHE A 27 -11.87 -7.32 6.68
C PHE A 27 -12.77 -7.71 5.51
N GLY A 28 -13.03 -9.00 5.30
CA GLY A 28 -13.71 -9.62 4.14
C GLY A 28 -15.10 -9.08 3.73
N ASN A 29 -15.56 -7.97 4.33
CA ASN A 29 -16.79 -7.27 4.02
C ASN A 29 -16.45 -5.81 3.67
N SER A 30 -16.87 -5.32 2.49
CA SER A 30 -16.64 -3.94 2.05
C SER A 30 -17.14 -2.87 3.02
N GLU A 31 -18.16 -3.20 3.82
CA GLU A 31 -18.73 -2.32 4.85
C GLU A 31 -17.72 -2.02 5.98
N ALA A 32 -17.00 -3.04 6.46
CA ALA A 32 -15.99 -2.86 7.50
C ALA A 32 -14.80 -1.99 7.04
N ILE A 33 -14.51 -2.03 5.73
CA ILE A 33 -13.47 -1.20 5.10
C ILE A 33 -13.90 0.28 5.11
N GLU A 34 -15.13 0.57 4.71
CA GLU A 34 -15.65 1.95 4.72
C GLU A 34 -15.79 2.50 6.14
N GLU A 35 -16.26 1.69 7.10
CA GLU A 35 -16.30 2.08 8.51
C GLU A 35 -14.90 2.41 9.05
N TYR A 36 -13.90 1.59 8.74
CA TYR A 36 -12.52 1.84 9.14
C TYR A 36 -11.97 3.15 8.52
N ILE A 37 -12.26 3.40 7.24
CA ILE A 37 -11.86 4.64 6.57
C ILE A 37 -12.53 5.85 7.23
N ALA A 38 -13.81 5.75 7.56
CA ALA A 38 -14.57 6.81 8.23
C ALA A 38 -14.04 7.11 9.65
N VAL A 39 -13.73 6.07 10.43
CA VAL A 39 -13.19 6.20 11.80
C VAL A 39 -11.74 6.68 11.79
N SER A 40 -10.93 6.28 10.80
CA SER A 40 -9.52 6.71 10.72
C SER A 40 -9.34 8.14 10.19
N LYS A 41 -10.41 8.83 9.77
CA LYS A 41 -10.36 10.26 9.40
C LYS A 41 -9.92 11.09 10.61
N GLY A 42 -8.66 11.52 10.59
CA GLY A 42 -8.03 12.32 11.64
C GLY A 42 -6.88 11.61 12.37
N GLN A 43 -6.66 10.32 12.12
CA GLN A 43 -5.50 9.61 12.64
C GLN A 43 -4.29 9.73 11.69
N PRO A 44 -3.06 9.80 12.24
CA PRO A 44 -1.86 9.83 11.41
C PRO A 44 -1.68 8.49 10.70
N PHE A 45 -1.45 8.55 9.39
CA PHE A 45 -1.27 7.37 8.55
C PHE A 45 0.15 7.32 8.00
N PHE A 46 0.80 6.18 8.18
CA PHE A 46 2.17 5.96 7.76
C PHE A 46 2.22 4.79 6.78
N CYS A 47 2.92 4.98 5.68
CA CYS A 47 3.19 3.92 4.72
C CYS A 47 4.68 3.57 4.77
N ALA A 48 4.98 2.27 4.86
CA ALA A 48 6.34 1.77 4.81
C ALA A 48 6.61 1.17 3.43
N PHE A 49 7.45 1.85 2.66
CA PHE A 49 7.87 1.37 1.36
C PHE A 49 9.14 0.54 1.49
N ILE A 50 9.09 -0.70 0.99
CA ILE A 50 10.30 -1.46 0.70
C ILE A 50 10.91 -0.84 -0.55
N ALA A 51 11.96 -0.05 -0.36
CA ALA A 51 12.81 0.38 -1.45
C ALA A 51 13.55 -0.85 -1.99
N ILE A 52 13.01 -1.46 -3.04
CA ILE A 52 13.75 -2.45 -3.82
C ILE A 52 14.73 -1.65 -4.68
N GLN A 53 15.99 -1.57 -4.24
CA GLN A 53 17.07 -1.11 -5.11
C GLN A 53 17.20 -2.14 -6.22
N TYR A 54 16.68 -1.85 -7.41
CA TYR A 54 16.99 -2.64 -8.60
C TYR A 54 18.47 -2.45 -8.89
N ASN A 55 19.31 -3.37 -8.41
CA ASN A 55 20.68 -3.49 -8.89
C ASN A 55 20.61 -3.86 -10.36
N ASN A 56 20.80 -2.85 -11.22
CA ASN A 56 20.88 -3.02 -12.66
C ASN A 56 22.24 -3.62 -13.06
N SER A 57 22.56 -4.81 -12.54
CA SER A 57 23.79 -5.54 -12.84
C SER A 57 23.56 -6.85 -13.59
N GLN A 58 22.39 -7.02 -14.22
CA GLN A 58 22.15 -8.06 -15.22
C GLN A 58 21.43 -7.46 -16.44
N ALA A 59 22.02 -6.41 -17.03
CA ALA A 59 21.85 -6.14 -18.45
C ALA A 59 22.66 -7.19 -19.25
N GLY A 60 22.28 -8.46 -19.09
CA GLY A 60 22.77 -9.58 -19.88
C GLY A 60 21.69 -9.93 -20.89
N LEU A 61 21.81 -9.33 -22.07
CA LEU A 61 21.01 -9.57 -23.26
C LEU A 61 20.79 -11.08 -23.51
N TYR A 62 19.62 -11.62 -23.14
CA TYR A 62 19.22 -12.95 -23.58
C TYR A 62 18.48 -12.82 -24.92
N ILE A 63 19.24 -12.95 -26.01
CA ILE A 63 18.71 -13.27 -27.34
C ILE A 63 18.76 -14.79 -27.46
N PRO A 64 17.62 -15.52 -27.45
CA PRO A 64 17.64 -16.92 -27.83
C PRO A 64 18.01 -17.06 -29.32
N ALA A 65 18.76 -18.12 -29.60
CA ALA A 65 19.28 -18.50 -30.91
C ALA A 65 18.22 -18.71 -31.99
#